data_AF-N6U3T5-F1
#
_entry.id   AF-N6U3T5-F1
#
_cell.length_a   1.000
_cell.length_b   1.000
_cell.length_c   1.000
_cell.angle_alpha   90.00
_cell.angle_beta   90.00
_cell.angle_gamma   90.00
#
_symmetry.space_group_name_H-M   'P 1'
#
loop_
_entity.id
_entity.type
_entity.pdbx_description
1 polymer ?
#
loop_
_entity_poly.entity_id
_entity_poly.type
_entity_poly.pdbx_seq_one_letter_code
_entity_poly.pdbx_strand_id
1 'polypeptide(L)'
;MAELLEDFPAGPLDLYRRKASFDWKQMKLFLFGEEEIRHSHHIWQVLRRYPEFQPIQTPLDFDAERHLAFKQAAIIRHHQAEIYDTKFNAFSDYAPAALVKMGLGIKIFTGILEKLGSERHRGIIQEIRQGKVSGCFAMTEIGHGTNVKGMKTSATYLSESEEFELHTPDFLAAKCWAGSK
;
A
#
# COMPACT_ATOMS: atom_id res chain seq x y z
N MET A 1 7.05 28.40 -10.60
CA MET A 1 8.21 27.48 -10.48
C MET A 1 8.97 27.65 -9.17
N ALA A 2 9.39 28.88 -8.81
CA ALA A 2 10.04 29.14 -7.51
C ALA A 2 9.18 28.77 -6.30
N GLU A 3 7.84 28.84 -6.41
CA GLU A 3 6.90 28.44 -5.35
C GLU A 3 6.74 26.91 -5.20
N LEU A 4 7.10 26.09 -6.19
CA LEU A 4 6.85 24.65 -6.14
C LEU A 4 8.04 23.84 -5.59
N LEU A 5 9.24 24.37 -5.80
CA LEU A 5 10.51 23.78 -5.39
C LEU A 5 11.29 24.82 -4.60
N GLU A 6 11.01 24.86 -3.29
CA GLU A 6 11.75 25.67 -2.32
C GLU A 6 13.23 25.26 -2.30
N ASP A 7 14.10 26.23 -2.00
CA ASP A 7 15.50 25.91 -1.76
C ASP A 7 15.64 25.11 -0.46
N PHE A 8 16.61 24.20 -0.44
CA PHE A 8 16.90 23.46 0.79
C PHE A 8 17.33 24.41 1.90
N PRO A 9 16.98 24.11 3.17
CA PRO A 9 17.50 24.87 4.29
C PRO A 9 19.02 24.79 4.32
N ALA A 10 19.64 25.92 4.66
CA ALA A 10 21.08 26.02 4.82
C ALA A 10 21.58 25.05 5.89
N GLY A 11 22.75 24.45 5.68
CA GLY A 11 23.27 23.44 6.61
C GLY A 11 24.57 22.79 6.17
N PRO A 12 25.03 21.75 6.91
CA PRO A 12 26.32 21.10 6.68
C PRO A 12 26.43 20.44 5.29
N LEU A 13 25.30 20.17 4.65
CA LEU A 13 25.25 19.60 3.31
C LEU A 13 25.48 20.62 2.19
N ASP A 14 25.48 21.93 2.48
CA ASP A 14 25.62 22.97 1.47
C ASP A 14 26.97 22.92 0.75
N LEU A 15 28.04 22.51 1.46
CA LEU A 15 29.36 22.28 0.86
C LEU A 15 29.29 21.31 -0.32
N TYR A 16 28.43 20.29 -0.24
CA TYR A 16 28.24 19.30 -1.29
C TYR A 16 27.25 19.78 -2.34
N ARG A 17 26.13 20.39 -1.92
CA ARG A 17 25.10 20.90 -2.84
C ARG A 17 25.65 21.94 -3.82
N ARG A 18 26.57 22.81 -3.36
CA ARG A 18 27.22 23.83 -4.20
C ARG A 18 28.17 23.26 -5.26
N LYS A 19 28.58 21.99 -5.15
CA LYS A 19 29.43 21.33 -6.16
C LYS A 19 28.65 20.88 -7.39
N ALA A 20 27.32 20.92 -7.36
CA ALA A 20 26.51 20.54 -8.50
C ALA A 20 26.81 21.45 -9.69
N SER A 21 27.08 20.85 -10.86
CA SER A 21 27.30 21.56 -12.12
C SER A 21 26.01 21.82 -12.90
N PHE A 22 24.85 21.55 -12.31
CA PHE A 22 23.52 21.70 -12.91
C PHE A 22 22.48 22.15 -11.90
N ASP A 23 21.39 22.76 -12.39
CA ASP A 23 20.24 23.13 -11.56
C ASP A 23 19.36 21.90 -11.27
N TRP A 24 19.29 21.51 -10.00
CA TRP A 24 18.50 20.36 -9.56
C TRP A 24 16.98 20.57 -9.77
N LYS A 25 16.50 21.81 -9.79
CA LYS A 25 15.08 22.12 -10.05
C LYS A 25 14.73 21.82 -11.50
N GLN A 26 15.61 22.16 -12.44
CA GLN A 26 15.47 21.80 -13.85
C GLN A 26 15.56 20.28 -14.05
N MET A 27 16.50 19.61 -13.36
CA MET A 27 16.60 18.15 -13.41
C MET A 27 15.30 17.47 -12.92
N LYS A 28 14.74 17.94 -11.80
CA LYS A 28 13.48 17.38 -11.26
C LYS A 28 12.32 17.57 -12.23
N LEU A 29 12.21 18.76 -12.84
CA LEU A 29 11.21 19.04 -13.87
C LEU A 29 11.36 18.16 -15.10
N PHE A 30 12.60 17.94 -15.55
CA PHE A 30 12.89 17.08 -16.68
C PHE A 30 12.49 15.62 -16.41
N LEU A 31 12.78 15.10 -15.21
CA LEU A 31 12.51 13.70 -14.86
C LEU A 31 11.02 13.39 -14.63
N PHE A 32 10.28 14.31 -13.99
CA PHE A 32 8.93 14.03 -13.51
C PHE A 32 7.84 14.87 -14.18
N GLY A 33 8.20 16.01 -14.77
CA GLY A 33 7.23 16.98 -15.28
C GLY A 33 6.58 17.81 -14.16
N GLU A 34 6.03 18.97 -14.53
CA GLU A 34 5.46 19.91 -13.56
C GLU A 34 4.21 19.36 -12.86
N GLU A 35 3.36 18.65 -13.60
CA GLU A 35 2.10 18.10 -13.07
C GLU A 35 2.35 17.09 -11.95
N GLU A 36 3.31 16.16 -12.13
CA GLU A 36 3.66 15.16 -11.12
C GLU A 36 4.26 15.80 -9.87
N ILE A 37 5.09 16.83 -10.05
CA ILE A 37 5.69 17.56 -8.91
C ILE A 37 4.60 18.31 -8.14
N ARG A 38 3.67 18.98 -8.83
CA ARG A 38 2.54 19.67 -8.20
C ARG A 38 1.68 18.69 -7.42
N HIS A 39 1.39 17.56 -8.04
CA HIS A 39 0.58 16.51 -7.46
C HIS A 39 1.22 15.93 -6.19
N SER A 40 2.50 15.56 -6.26
CA SER A 40 3.27 15.05 -5.12
C SER A 40 3.34 16.07 -3.98
N HIS A 41 3.55 17.35 -4.30
CA HIS A 41 3.59 18.42 -3.31
C HIS A 41 2.22 18.61 -2.63
N HIS A 42 1.11 18.53 -3.37
CA HIS A 42 -0.24 18.60 -2.81
C HIS A 42 -0.49 17.48 -1.80
N ILE A 43 -0.21 16.22 -2.17
CA ILE A 43 -0.34 15.07 -1.27
C ILE A 43 0.50 15.30 0.00
N TRP A 44 1.75 15.74 -0.15
CA TRP A 44 2.60 16.03 1.00
C TRP A 44 1.98 17.08 1.93
N GLN A 45 1.46 18.18 1.39
CA GLN A 45 0.84 19.25 2.18
C GLN A 45 -0.43 18.79 2.91
N VAL A 46 -1.16 17.80 2.36
CA VAL A 46 -2.31 17.19 3.03
C VAL A 46 -1.84 16.24 4.12
N LEU A 47 -0.95 15.29 3.82
CA LEU A 47 -0.48 14.27 4.77
C LEU A 47 0.23 14.87 5.98
N ARG A 48 1.05 15.90 5.80
CA ARG A 48 1.77 16.55 6.89
C ARG A 48 0.87 17.25 7.92
N ARG A 49 -0.44 17.39 7.67
CA ARG A 49 -1.38 17.92 8.68
C ARG A 49 -1.66 16.92 9.80
N TYR A 50 -1.40 15.64 9.53
CA TYR A 50 -1.67 14.54 10.45
C TYR A 50 -0.40 14.18 11.23
N PRO A 51 -0.46 14.08 12.57
CA PRO A 51 0.67 13.68 13.40
C PRO A 51 1.31 12.34 12.99
N GLU A 52 0.50 11.41 12.48
CA GLU A 52 0.91 10.07 12.05
C GLU A 52 1.84 10.07 10.83
N PHE A 53 1.95 11.18 10.12
CA PHE A 53 2.85 11.32 8.97
C PHE A 53 4.05 12.22 9.28
N GLN A 54 4.23 12.64 10.54
CA GLN A 54 5.41 13.42 10.94
C GLN A 54 6.66 12.54 11.07
N PRO A 55 7.86 13.12 10.87
CA PRO A 55 9.12 12.39 11.03
C PRO A 55 9.25 11.77 12.42
N ILE A 56 9.53 10.47 12.44
CA ILE A 56 9.80 9.70 13.66
C ILE A 56 11.14 10.14 14.24
N GLN A 57 11.14 10.73 15.43
CA GLN A 57 12.35 11.19 16.11
C GLN A 57 13.10 10.07 16.83
N THR A 58 12.37 9.03 17.24
CA THR A 58 12.90 7.90 18.00
C THR A 58 12.50 6.60 17.31
N PRO A 59 13.44 5.67 17.04
CA PRO A 59 13.12 4.38 16.45
C PRO A 59 11.94 3.72 17.16
N LEU A 60 10.97 3.26 16.36
CA LEU A 60 9.83 2.51 16.86
C LEU A 60 10.21 1.04 16.96
N ASP A 61 9.58 0.32 17.89
CA ASP A 61 9.56 -1.13 17.81
C ASP A 61 8.62 -1.60 16.69
N PHE A 62 8.71 -2.89 16.36
CA PHE A 62 7.96 -3.46 15.25
C PHE A 62 6.43 -3.33 15.41
N ASP A 63 5.90 -3.44 16.62
CA ASP A 63 4.46 -3.34 16.85
C ASP A 63 3.98 -1.89 16.74
N ALA A 64 4.79 -0.94 17.19
CA ALA A 64 4.54 0.49 17.02
C ALA A 64 4.59 0.90 15.53
N GLU A 65 5.53 0.39 14.74
CA GLU A 65 5.57 0.60 13.28
C GLU A 65 4.29 0.08 12.61
N ARG A 66 3.85 -1.14 12.97
CA ARG A 66 2.63 -1.73 12.43
C ARG A 66 1.40 -0.90 12.79
N HIS A 67 1.31 -0.47 14.05
CA HIS A 67 0.20 0.34 14.54
C HIS A 67 0.15 1.71 13.85
N LEU A 68 1.31 2.33 13.63
CA LEU A 68 1.42 3.57 12.85
C LEU A 68 0.93 3.38 11.42
N ALA A 69 1.40 2.33 10.74
CA ALA A 69 0.98 2.02 9.37
C ALA A 69 -0.54 1.76 9.26
N PHE A 70 -1.17 1.19 10.29
CA PHE A 70 -2.63 1.05 10.38
C PHE A 70 -3.34 2.40 10.49
N LYS A 71 -2.87 3.29 11.36
CA LYS A 71 -3.44 4.63 11.52
C LYS A 71 -3.32 5.45 10.23
N GLN A 72 -2.14 5.43 9.62
CA GLN A 72 -1.90 6.07 8.33
C GLN A 72 -2.84 5.54 7.23
N ALA A 73 -3.01 4.22 7.14
CA ALA A 73 -3.94 3.61 6.18
C ALA A 73 -5.40 4.03 6.41
N ALA A 74 -5.82 4.13 7.68
CA ALA A 74 -7.16 4.61 8.03
C ALA A 74 -7.36 6.08 7.63
N ILE A 75 -6.38 6.95 7.88
CA ILE A 75 -6.43 8.37 7.48
C ILE A 75 -6.56 8.49 5.95
N ILE A 76 -5.68 7.81 5.19
CA ILE A 76 -5.72 7.84 3.72
C ILE A 76 -7.09 7.38 3.21
N ARG A 77 -7.67 6.35 3.82
CA ARG A 77 -8.99 5.83 3.48
C ARG A 77 -10.11 6.83 3.76
N HIS A 78 -10.14 7.44 4.93
CA HIS A 78 -11.21 8.40 5.29
C HIS A 78 -11.15 9.68 4.46
N HIS A 79 -9.94 10.06 4.03
CA HIS A 79 -9.70 11.25 3.22
C HIS A 79 -9.48 10.90 1.75
N GLN A 80 -10.02 9.78 1.28
CA GLN A 80 -9.84 9.30 -0.09
C GLN A 80 -10.22 10.37 -1.13
N ALA A 81 -11.25 11.19 -0.92
CA ALA A 81 -11.58 12.25 -1.87
C ALA A 81 -10.53 13.37 -1.99
N GLU A 82 -9.77 13.63 -0.92
CA GLU A 82 -8.72 14.68 -0.87
C GLU A 82 -7.33 14.11 -1.20
N ILE A 83 -7.13 12.82 -0.92
CA ILE A 83 -5.83 12.15 -0.96
C ILE A 83 -5.71 11.20 -2.15
N TYR A 84 -6.80 10.58 -2.59
CA TYR A 84 -6.75 9.50 -3.56
C TYR A 84 -6.64 10.02 -4.98
N ASP A 85 -5.40 10.10 -5.44
CA ASP A 85 -5.08 10.07 -6.84
C ASP A 85 -4.87 8.63 -7.32
N THR A 86 -5.25 8.41 -8.57
CA THR A 86 -4.78 7.33 -9.45
C THR A 86 -3.25 7.19 -9.49
N LYS A 87 -2.49 8.24 -9.13
CA LYS A 87 -1.02 8.25 -9.10
C LYS A 87 -0.47 7.77 -7.75
N PHE A 88 -0.22 6.46 -7.69
CA PHE A 88 0.26 5.71 -6.52
C PHE A 88 1.62 6.18 -5.96
N ASN A 89 2.42 6.89 -6.76
CA ASN A 89 3.85 7.09 -6.52
C ASN A 89 4.13 8.00 -5.32
N ALA A 90 3.42 9.13 -5.18
CA ALA A 90 3.64 10.08 -4.10
C ALA A 90 3.37 9.50 -2.70
N PHE A 91 2.48 8.50 -2.58
CA PHE A 91 2.23 7.79 -1.32
C PHE A 91 3.37 6.87 -0.93
N SER A 92 3.99 6.21 -1.92
CA SER A 92 5.05 5.24 -1.68
C SER A 92 6.28 5.90 -1.06
N ASP A 93 6.53 7.16 -1.39
CA ASP A 93 7.67 7.92 -0.84
C ASP A 93 7.49 8.29 0.63
N TYR A 94 6.25 8.36 1.13
CA TYR A 94 5.94 8.88 2.47
C TYR A 94 5.45 7.82 3.46
N ALA A 95 4.58 6.91 3.02
CA ALA A 95 3.97 5.89 3.87
C ALA A 95 3.85 4.54 3.13
N PRO A 96 4.98 3.93 2.72
CA PRO A 96 4.97 2.69 1.93
C PRO A 96 4.26 1.53 2.64
N ALA A 97 4.41 1.42 3.96
CA ALA A 97 3.76 0.37 4.74
C ALA A 97 2.22 0.51 4.75
N ALA A 98 1.71 1.74 4.92
CA ALA A 98 0.28 2.03 4.85
C ALA A 98 -0.29 1.75 3.46
N LEU A 99 0.47 2.13 2.43
CA LEU A 99 0.11 1.89 1.03
C LEU A 99 -0.01 0.40 0.70
N VAL A 100 0.94 -0.43 1.13
CA VAL A 100 0.89 -1.89 0.95
C VAL A 100 -0.32 -2.48 1.69
N LYS A 101 -0.58 -2.06 2.93
CA LYS A 101 -1.77 -2.50 3.69
C LYS A 101 -3.07 -2.19 2.94
N MET A 102 -3.22 -0.98 2.43
CA MET A 102 -4.40 -0.58 1.64
C MET A 102 -4.48 -1.31 0.30
N GLY A 103 -3.35 -1.44 -0.42
CA GLY A 103 -3.27 -2.09 -1.72
C GLY A 103 -3.67 -3.56 -1.65
N LEU A 104 -3.06 -4.33 -0.74
CA LEU A 104 -3.34 -5.76 -0.60
C LEU A 104 -4.72 -6.01 0.03
N GLY A 105 -5.00 -5.36 1.16
CA GLY A 105 -6.18 -5.67 1.97
C GLY A 105 -7.50 -5.12 1.43
N ILE A 106 -7.44 -4.03 0.65
CA ILE A 106 -8.63 -3.40 0.06
C ILE A 106 -8.64 -3.62 -1.45
N LYS A 107 -7.61 -3.16 -2.19
CA LYS A 107 -7.69 -3.15 -3.66
C LYS A 107 -7.64 -4.55 -4.27
N ILE A 108 -6.67 -5.38 -3.90
CA ILE A 108 -6.56 -6.73 -4.46
C ILE A 108 -7.74 -7.58 -4.02
N PHE A 109 -8.05 -7.59 -2.71
CA PHE A 109 -9.16 -8.38 -2.18
C PHE A 109 -10.52 -7.98 -2.80
N THR A 110 -10.83 -6.69 -2.85
CA THR A 110 -12.07 -6.20 -3.48
C THR A 110 -12.08 -6.49 -4.98
N GLY A 111 -10.97 -6.25 -5.68
CA GLY A 111 -10.88 -6.47 -7.13
C GLY A 111 -11.03 -7.94 -7.53
N ILE A 112 -10.61 -8.88 -6.67
CA ILE A 112 -10.84 -10.32 -6.89
C ILE A 112 -12.32 -10.65 -6.77
N LEU A 113 -13.01 -10.15 -5.74
CA LEU A 113 -14.45 -10.36 -5.57
C LEU A 113 -15.24 -9.72 -6.71
N GLU A 114 -14.83 -8.54 -7.19
CA GLU A 114 -15.48 -7.87 -8.32
C GLU A 114 -15.31 -8.62 -9.65
N LYS A 115 -14.14 -9.25 -9.88
CA LYS A 115 -13.83 -9.92 -11.15
C LYS A 115 -14.22 -11.40 -11.18
N LEU A 116 -14.07 -12.10 -10.07
CA LEU A 116 -14.26 -13.56 -9.96
C LEU A 116 -15.46 -13.95 -9.09
N GLY A 117 -15.99 -13.03 -8.30
CA GLY A 117 -17.15 -13.28 -7.45
C GLY A 117 -18.46 -13.25 -8.22
N SER A 118 -19.45 -14.01 -7.71
CA SER A 118 -20.85 -13.91 -8.13
C SER A 118 -21.65 -12.93 -7.26
N GLU A 119 -22.94 -12.77 -7.57
CA GLU A 119 -23.88 -11.85 -6.89
C GLU A 119 -23.84 -11.93 -5.36
N ARG A 120 -23.63 -13.14 -4.81
CA ARG A 120 -23.51 -13.39 -3.36
C ARG A 120 -22.43 -12.55 -2.67
N HIS A 121 -21.41 -12.09 -3.41
CA HIS A 121 -20.29 -11.33 -2.86
C HIS A 121 -20.53 -9.81 -2.86
N ARG A 122 -21.62 -9.30 -3.46
CA ARG A 122 -21.88 -7.86 -3.54
C ARG A 122 -22.02 -7.21 -2.16
N GLY A 123 -22.67 -7.89 -1.21
CA GLY A 123 -22.76 -7.45 0.18
C GLY A 123 -21.39 -7.31 0.84
N ILE A 124 -20.53 -8.33 0.65
CA ILE A 124 -19.16 -8.32 1.18
C ILE A 124 -18.33 -7.17 0.58
N ILE A 125 -18.46 -6.91 -0.72
CA ILE A 125 -17.79 -5.77 -1.37
C ILE A 125 -18.22 -4.44 -0.72
N GLN A 126 -19.51 -4.28 -0.42
CA GLN A 126 -20.00 -3.09 0.27
C GLN A 126 -19.43 -2.98 1.70
N GLU A 127 -19.36 -4.09 2.44
CA GLU A 127 -18.77 -4.13 3.78
C GLU A 127 -17.27 -3.84 3.76
N ILE A 128 -16.53 -4.32 2.76
CA ILE A 128 -15.12 -3.98 2.56
C ILE A 128 -14.97 -2.48 2.31
N ARG A 129 -15.81 -1.87 1.45
CA ARG A 129 -15.79 -0.42 1.18
C ARG A 129 -16.18 0.42 2.39
N GLN A 130 -17.01 -0.11 3.30
CA GLN A 130 -17.34 0.51 4.58
C GLN A 130 -16.30 0.25 5.68
N GLY A 131 -15.36 -0.68 5.46
CA GLY A 131 -14.28 -0.98 6.40
C GLY A 131 -14.68 -1.94 7.50
N LYS A 132 -15.81 -2.62 7.34
CA LYS A 132 -16.31 -3.64 8.26
C LYS A 132 -15.62 -4.99 8.04
N VAL A 133 -15.18 -5.24 6.81
CA VAL A 133 -14.46 -6.47 6.42
C VAL A 133 -13.09 -6.09 5.86
N SER A 134 -12.08 -6.83 6.31
CA SER A 134 -10.73 -6.82 5.74
C SER A 134 -10.37 -8.23 5.27
N GLY A 135 -9.66 -8.34 4.15
CA GLY A 135 -9.21 -9.63 3.64
C GLY A 135 -7.73 -9.62 3.23
N CYS A 136 -7.24 -10.77 2.80
CA CYS A 136 -5.96 -10.92 2.12
C CYS A 136 -6.15 -11.68 0.81
N PHE A 137 -5.11 -11.67 -0.01
CA PHE A 137 -4.96 -12.62 -1.11
C PHE A 137 -3.93 -13.68 -0.74
N ALA A 138 -4.39 -14.87 -0.36
CA ALA A 138 -3.55 -15.98 0.09
C ALA A 138 -3.31 -17.01 -1.03
N MET A 139 -2.41 -16.68 -1.96
CA MET A 139 -2.04 -17.57 -3.07
C MET A 139 -0.73 -18.33 -2.78
N THR A 140 0.32 -17.60 -2.43
CA THR A 140 1.68 -18.11 -2.22
C THR A 140 1.74 -19.10 -1.07
N GLU A 141 2.46 -20.21 -1.29
CA GLU A 141 2.80 -21.21 -0.28
C GLU A 141 4.30 -21.17 0.01
N ILE A 142 4.73 -21.68 1.16
CA ILE A 142 6.15 -21.76 1.52
C ILE A 142 6.99 -22.44 0.42
N GLY A 143 6.47 -23.50 -0.20
CA GLY A 143 7.12 -24.22 -1.29
C GLY A 143 6.83 -23.69 -2.70
N HIS A 144 5.83 -22.83 -2.89
CA HIS A 144 5.35 -22.44 -4.21
C HIS A 144 4.93 -20.96 -4.29
N GLY A 145 5.71 -20.16 -5.03
CA GLY A 145 5.36 -18.80 -5.43
C GLY A 145 5.21 -18.65 -6.95
N THR A 146 6.32 -18.82 -7.68
CA THR A 146 6.33 -18.70 -9.15
C THR A 146 5.57 -19.84 -9.83
N ASN A 147 5.75 -21.08 -9.37
CA ASN A 147 5.05 -22.24 -9.91
C ASN A 147 3.68 -22.43 -9.23
N VAL A 148 2.74 -21.54 -9.54
CA VAL A 148 1.38 -21.56 -8.97
C VAL A 148 0.66 -22.88 -9.27
N LYS A 149 0.92 -23.51 -10.42
CA LYS A 149 0.35 -24.83 -10.77
C LYS A 149 0.81 -25.96 -9.85
N GLY A 150 1.96 -25.79 -9.18
CA GLY A 150 2.49 -26.77 -8.24
C GLY A 150 1.96 -26.63 -6.82
N MET A 151 1.06 -25.68 -6.54
CA MET A 151 0.54 -25.48 -5.19
C MET A 151 -0.12 -26.76 -4.65
N LYS A 152 0.07 -27.00 -3.36
CA LYS A 152 -0.34 -28.24 -2.69
C LYS A 152 -1.61 -28.10 -1.88
N THR A 153 -2.02 -26.88 -1.51
CA THR A 153 -3.32 -26.68 -0.86
C THR A 153 -4.44 -27.13 -1.79
N SER A 154 -5.30 -28.04 -1.33
CA SER A 154 -6.42 -28.56 -2.11
C SER A 154 -7.75 -28.00 -1.62
N ALA A 155 -8.70 -27.91 -2.55
CA ALA A 155 -10.11 -27.65 -2.26
C ALA A 155 -10.93 -28.82 -2.84
N THR A 156 -11.39 -29.72 -1.97
CA THR A 156 -12.13 -30.93 -2.38
C THR A 156 -13.62 -30.70 -2.15
N TYR A 157 -14.44 -30.85 -3.21
CA TYR A 157 -15.89 -30.73 -3.07
C TYR A 157 -16.48 -31.98 -2.40
N LEU A 158 -17.27 -31.77 -1.34
CA LEU A 158 -17.96 -32.80 -0.59
C LEU A 158 -19.44 -32.79 -0.99
N SER A 159 -19.87 -33.79 -1.75
CA SER A 159 -21.24 -33.85 -2.27
C SER A 159 -22.32 -34.04 -1.20
N GLU A 160 -21.97 -34.59 -0.04
CA GLU A 160 -22.91 -34.86 1.05
C GLU A 160 -23.35 -33.58 1.79
N SER A 161 -22.45 -32.60 1.90
CA SER A 161 -22.71 -31.32 2.59
C SER A 161 -22.78 -30.10 1.66
N GLU A 162 -22.48 -30.28 0.37
CA GLU A 162 -22.33 -29.19 -0.61
C GLU A 162 -21.24 -28.16 -0.22
N GLU A 163 -20.20 -28.64 0.47
CA GLU A 163 -19.09 -27.81 0.96
C GLU A 163 -17.78 -28.11 0.23
N PHE A 164 -16.77 -27.26 0.46
CA PHE A 164 -15.39 -27.52 0.06
C PHE A 164 -14.53 -27.74 1.31
N GLU A 165 -13.87 -28.88 1.39
CA GLU A 165 -12.80 -29.11 2.35
C GLU A 165 -11.51 -28.45 1.84
N LEU A 166 -11.00 -27.48 2.61
CA LEU A 166 -9.70 -26.86 2.34
C LEU A 166 -8.62 -27.56 3.17
N HIS A 167 -7.64 -28.18 2.50
CA HIS A 167 -6.61 -28.96 3.17
C HIS A 167 -5.20 -28.48 2.83
N THR A 168 -4.38 -28.31 3.88
CA THR A 168 -2.95 -27.98 3.78
C THR A 168 -2.16 -29.21 4.22
N PRO A 169 -1.59 -30.01 3.29
CA PRO A 169 -1.07 -31.34 3.59
C PRO A 169 0.26 -31.36 4.35
N ASP A 170 1.06 -30.30 4.23
CA ASP A 170 2.37 -30.19 4.90
C ASP A 170 2.75 -28.72 5.13
N PHE A 171 3.86 -28.49 5.82
CA PHE A 171 4.35 -27.13 6.09
C PHE A 171 4.72 -26.36 4.81
N LEU A 172 5.20 -27.05 3.76
CA LEU A 172 5.52 -26.40 2.49
C LEU A 172 4.27 -25.90 1.76
N ALA A 173 3.11 -26.49 2.03
CA ALA A 173 1.82 -26.04 1.52
C ALA A 173 1.21 -24.87 2.30
N ALA A 174 1.77 -24.52 3.47
CA ALA A 174 1.24 -23.41 4.28
C ALA A 174 1.27 -22.09 3.51
N LYS A 175 0.17 -21.34 3.52
CA LYS A 175 0.11 -20.01 2.91
C LYS A 175 1.05 -19.05 3.63
N CYS A 176 1.79 -18.26 2.86
CA CYS A 176 2.76 -17.31 3.39
C CYS A 176 2.75 -16.00 2.60
N TRP A 177 3.32 -14.94 3.20
CA TRP A 177 3.38 -13.60 2.60
C TRP A 177 2.02 -12.97 2.26
N ALA A 178 0.92 -13.55 2.75
CA ALA A 178 -0.42 -13.00 2.64
C ALA A 178 -0.57 -11.81 3.58
N GLY A 179 -0.22 -10.62 3.10
CA GLY A 179 -0.35 -9.39 3.88
C GLY A 179 -1.81 -8.95 4.03
N SER A 180 -2.31 -8.91 5.28
CA SER A 180 -3.56 -8.22 5.62
C SER A 180 -3.72 -7.83 7.10
N LYS A 181 -2.64 -7.81 7.87
CA LYS A 181 -2.66 -7.24 9.23
C LYS A 181 -1.69 -6.07 9.30
#